data_AF-A0A9P3EXT2-F1
#
_entry.id   AF-A0A9P3EXT2-F1
#
_cell.length_a   1.000
_cell.length_b   1.000
_cell.length_c   1.000
_cell.angle_alpha   90.00
_cell.angle_beta   90.00
_cell.angle_gamma   90.00
#
_symmetry.space_group_name_H-M   'P 1'
#
loop_
_entity.id
_entity.type
_entity.pdbx_description
1 polymer ?
#
loop_
_entity_poly.entity_id
_entity_poly.type
_entity_poly.pdbx_seq_one_letter_code
_entity_poly.pdbx_strand_id
1 'polypeptide(L)'
;MRYQEDKAIEQGWLKKSWESGDFWTAYAARNNFAFDLIYWHKIDHRFFGRTSSPIDDVWKQRLDLLEPEERADIERLLAIKLEEMNTRALAWDPDDYTKEVAEKGSWDNAGRQY
;
A
#
# COMPACT_ATOMS: atom_id res chain seq x y z
N MET A 1 -3.88 19.88 20.85
CA MET A 1 -4.09 19.27 19.52
C MET A 1 -5.53 19.36 19.06
N ARG A 2 -6.52 18.81 19.80
CA ARG A 2 -7.95 18.80 19.38
C ARG A 2 -8.53 20.14 18.91
N TYR A 3 -8.23 21.25 19.59
CA TYR A 3 -8.74 22.58 19.18
C TYR A 3 -8.38 23.02 17.76
N GLN A 4 -7.17 22.67 17.28
CA GLN A 4 -6.74 23.03 15.93
C GLN A 4 -7.39 22.13 14.88
N GLU A 5 -7.63 20.87 15.22
CA GLU A 5 -8.31 19.88 14.37
C GLU A 5 -9.78 20.23 14.22
N ASP A 6 -10.47 20.56 15.34
CA ASP A 6 -11.88 20.96 15.36
C ASP A 6 -12.10 22.23 14.53
N LYS A 7 -11.21 23.22 14.67
CA LYS A 7 -11.24 24.46 13.89
C LYS A 7 -10.99 24.21 12.40
N ALA A 8 -10.07 23.30 12.04
CA ALA A 8 -9.81 22.94 10.65
C ALA A 8 -10.99 22.20 10.00
N ILE A 9 -11.73 21.41 10.80
CA ILE A 9 -12.97 20.73 10.38
C ILE A 9 -14.09 21.77 10.14
N GLU A 10 -14.33 22.68 11.09
CA GLU A 10 -15.33 23.74 10.96
C GLU A 10 -15.09 24.64 9.75
N GLN A 11 -13.82 24.92 9.43
CA GLN A 11 -13.45 25.73 8.27
C GLN A 11 -13.41 24.94 6.95
N GLY A 12 -13.66 23.63 6.99
CA GLY A 12 -13.70 22.75 5.81
C GLY A 12 -12.32 22.49 5.17
N TRP A 13 -11.22 22.77 5.87
CA TRP A 13 -9.86 22.59 5.33
C TRP A 13 -9.55 21.11 5.08
N LEU A 14 -10.02 20.25 5.99
CA LEU A 14 -9.86 18.80 5.85
C LEU A 14 -10.58 18.29 4.60
N LYS A 15 -11.83 18.73 4.37
CA LYS A 15 -12.62 18.37 3.20
C LYS A 15 -11.94 18.81 1.90
N LYS A 16 -11.48 20.07 1.85
CA LYS A 16 -10.74 20.59 0.68
C LYS A 16 -9.46 19.80 0.41
N SER A 17 -8.71 19.45 1.44
CA SER A 17 -7.48 18.64 1.31
C SER A 17 -7.75 17.21 0.83
N TRP A 18 -8.91 16.66 1.20
CA TRP A 18 -9.38 15.36 0.70
C TRP A 18 -9.78 15.40 -0.77
N GLU A 19 -10.48 16.46 -1.18
CA GLU A 19 -10.92 16.69 -2.55
C GLU A 19 -9.74 17.04 -3.47
N SER A 20 -8.77 17.84 -3.01
CA SER A 20 -7.55 18.19 -3.77
C SER A 20 -6.56 17.02 -3.85
N GLY A 21 -6.63 16.10 -2.91
CA GLY A 21 -5.78 14.92 -2.81
C GLY A 21 -4.49 15.11 -2.03
N ASP A 22 -4.23 16.30 -1.47
CA ASP A 22 -3.02 16.56 -0.67
C ASP A 22 -2.96 15.68 0.59
N PHE A 23 -4.12 15.42 1.19
CA PHE A 23 -4.24 14.47 2.30
C PHE A 23 -3.74 13.08 1.89
N TRP A 24 -4.15 12.59 0.72
CA TRP A 24 -3.82 11.24 0.25
C TRP A 24 -2.32 11.09 0.01
N THR A 25 -1.66 12.10 -0.56
CA THR A 25 -0.20 12.14 -0.70
C THR A 25 0.50 12.07 0.66
N ALA A 26 0.07 12.91 1.61
CA ALA A 26 0.64 12.94 2.96
C ALA A 26 0.40 11.63 3.75
N TYR A 27 -0.73 10.97 3.50
CA TYR A 27 -1.09 9.70 4.12
C TYR A 27 -0.30 8.53 3.52
N ALA A 28 -0.20 8.45 2.20
CA ALA A 28 0.55 7.40 1.50
C ALA A 28 2.04 7.42 1.88
N ALA A 29 2.64 8.61 2.01
CA ALA A 29 4.03 8.75 2.45
C ALA A 29 4.29 8.24 3.88
N ARG A 30 3.26 8.22 4.74
CA ARG A 30 3.36 7.78 6.15
C ARG A 30 2.94 6.33 6.37
N ASN A 31 2.12 5.78 5.49
CA ASN A 31 1.49 4.47 5.65
C ASN A 31 1.84 3.59 4.44
N ASN A 32 2.92 2.83 4.56
CA ASN A 32 3.43 1.98 3.48
C ASN A 32 2.41 0.92 3.00
N PHE A 33 1.59 0.38 3.91
CA PHE A 33 0.65 -0.71 3.59
C PHE A 33 -0.47 -0.31 2.62
N ALA A 34 -0.85 0.97 2.60
CA ALA A 34 -1.90 1.48 1.73
C ALA A 34 -1.35 2.27 0.53
N PHE A 35 -0.02 2.36 0.41
CA PHE A 35 0.62 3.24 -0.57
C PHE A 35 0.17 2.90 -2.00
N ASP A 36 0.22 1.63 -2.40
CA ASP A 36 -0.09 1.22 -3.77
C ASP A 36 -1.53 1.58 -4.17
N LEU A 37 -2.50 1.21 -3.33
CA LEU A 37 -3.91 1.55 -3.53
C LEU A 37 -4.11 3.08 -3.64
N ILE A 38 -3.52 3.84 -2.73
CA ILE A 38 -3.70 5.29 -2.70
C ILE A 38 -3.01 5.95 -3.90
N TYR A 39 -1.83 5.45 -4.27
CA TYR A 39 -1.09 5.94 -5.42
C TYR A 39 -1.96 5.86 -6.67
N TRP A 40 -2.45 4.67 -7.01
CA TRP A 40 -3.24 4.47 -8.22
C TRP A 40 -4.58 5.21 -8.18
N HIS A 41 -5.31 5.17 -7.05
CA HIS A 41 -6.65 5.76 -7.01
C HIS A 41 -6.68 7.28 -6.85
N LYS A 42 -5.66 7.88 -6.23
CA LYS A 42 -5.70 9.30 -5.80
C LYS A 42 -4.56 10.13 -6.35
N ILE A 43 -3.35 9.57 -6.44
CA ILE A 43 -2.14 10.32 -6.78
C ILE A 43 -1.88 10.28 -8.28
N ASP A 44 -1.85 9.10 -8.90
CA ASP A 44 -1.54 8.90 -10.33
C ASP A 44 -2.42 9.80 -11.23
N HIS A 45 -3.73 9.76 -11.03
CA HIS A 45 -4.69 10.55 -11.82
C HIS A 45 -4.49 12.07 -11.71
N ARG A 46 -3.88 12.55 -10.63
CA ARG A 46 -3.59 13.98 -10.44
C ARG A 46 -2.42 14.44 -11.30
N PHE A 47 -1.43 13.59 -11.54
CA PHE A 47 -0.22 13.93 -12.29
C PHE A 47 -0.33 13.55 -13.76
N PHE A 48 -0.93 12.40 -14.08
CA PHE A 48 -0.99 11.86 -15.43
C PHE A 48 -2.39 11.97 -16.05
N GLY A 49 -3.37 12.50 -15.31
CA GLY A 49 -4.75 12.58 -15.75
C GLY A 49 -5.51 11.26 -15.63
N ARG A 50 -6.80 11.31 -15.96
CA ARG A 50 -7.68 10.13 -15.91
C ARG A 50 -7.33 9.14 -17.01
N THR A 51 -7.29 7.86 -16.66
CA THR A 51 -7.11 6.78 -17.62
C THR A 51 -8.46 6.16 -18.00
N SER A 52 -8.55 5.63 -19.21
CA SER A 52 -9.70 4.83 -19.65
C SER A 52 -9.53 3.34 -19.35
N SER A 53 -8.32 2.92 -18.98
CA SER A 53 -8.02 1.53 -18.65
C SER A 53 -8.44 1.17 -17.22
N PRO A 54 -8.72 -0.11 -16.95
CA PRO A 54 -8.84 -0.61 -15.59
C PRO A 54 -7.61 -0.23 -14.76
N ILE A 55 -7.80 0.05 -13.48
CA ILE A 55 -6.73 0.56 -12.62
C ILE A 55 -5.53 -0.38 -12.56
N ASP A 56 -5.80 -1.69 -12.56
CA ASP A 56 -4.80 -2.77 -12.54
C ASP A 56 -3.93 -2.82 -13.82
N ASP A 57 -4.34 -2.14 -14.88
CA ASP A 57 -3.61 -2.06 -16.16
C ASP A 57 -2.96 -0.70 -16.39
N VAL A 58 -3.23 0.31 -15.56
CA VAL A 58 -2.72 1.68 -15.75
C VAL A 58 -1.19 1.72 -15.74
N TRP A 59 -0.55 0.90 -14.91
CA TRP A 59 0.91 0.85 -14.82
C TRP A 59 1.57 0.52 -16.17
N LYS A 60 0.91 -0.25 -17.05
CA LYS A 60 1.44 -0.56 -18.40
C LYS A 60 1.59 0.71 -19.24
N GLN A 61 0.63 1.62 -19.14
CA GLN A 61 0.71 2.94 -19.81
C GLN A 61 1.78 3.83 -19.19
N ARG A 62 2.05 3.68 -17.87
CA ARG A 62 3.10 4.46 -17.19
C ARG A 62 4.49 4.00 -17.57
N LEU A 63 4.67 2.71 -17.89
CA LEU A 63 5.93 2.23 -18.45
C LEU A 63 6.27 2.94 -19.77
N ASP A 64 5.25 3.33 -20.55
CA ASP A 64 5.43 4.08 -21.80
C ASP A 64 5.98 5.49 -21.64
N LEU A 65 6.01 6.01 -20.42
CA LEU A 65 6.60 7.31 -20.11
C LEU A 65 8.09 7.24 -19.75
N LEU A 66 8.62 6.02 -19.54
CA LEU A 66 9.99 5.83 -19.12
C LEU A 66 10.94 5.82 -20.31
N GLU A 67 12.07 6.50 -20.15
CA GLU A 67 13.17 6.46 -21.08
C GLU A 67 13.78 5.05 -21.15
N PRO A 68 14.43 4.67 -22.27
CA PRO A 68 15.02 3.33 -22.42
C PRO A 68 15.98 2.93 -21.30
N GLU A 69 16.74 3.91 -20.76
CA GLU A 69 17.66 3.69 -19.63
C GLU A 69 16.90 3.38 -18.33
N GLU A 70 15.83 4.11 -18.03
CA GLU A 70 14.99 3.89 -16.84
C GLU A 70 14.31 2.52 -16.90
N ARG A 71 13.88 2.08 -18.09
CA ARG A 71 13.32 0.74 -18.30
C ARG A 71 14.36 -0.35 -18.04
N ALA A 72 15.59 -0.16 -18.53
CA ALA A 72 16.68 -1.10 -18.29
C ALA A 72 17.01 -1.24 -16.79
N ASP A 73 16.93 -0.14 -16.04
CA ASP A 73 17.11 -0.17 -14.58
C ASP A 73 15.99 -0.96 -13.88
N ILE A 74 14.73 -0.79 -14.30
CA ILE A 74 13.61 -1.59 -13.77
C ILE A 74 13.83 -3.08 -14.08
N GLU A 75 14.20 -3.43 -15.31
CA GLU A 75 14.46 -4.81 -15.71
C GLU A 75 15.58 -5.44 -14.86
N ARG A 76 16.65 -4.69 -14.60
CA ARG A 76 17.73 -5.13 -13.72
C ARG A 76 17.24 -5.37 -12.29
N LEU A 77 16.42 -4.48 -11.74
CA LEU A 77 15.84 -4.66 -10.40
C LEU A 77 14.91 -5.87 -10.33
N LEU A 78 14.10 -6.10 -11.37
CA LEU A 78 13.23 -7.27 -11.47
C LEU A 78 14.04 -8.57 -11.50
N ALA A 79 15.14 -8.62 -12.25
CA ALA A 79 16.03 -9.79 -12.27
C ALA A 79 16.59 -10.12 -10.88
N ILE A 80 17.05 -9.10 -10.14
CA ILE A 80 17.52 -9.27 -8.76
C ILE A 80 16.39 -9.79 -7.86
N LYS A 81 15.18 -9.20 -7.95
CA LYS A 81 14.03 -9.60 -7.13
C LYS A 81 13.56 -11.02 -7.43
N LEU A 82 13.64 -11.47 -8.67
CA LEU A 82 13.31 -12.84 -9.07
C LEU A 82 14.32 -13.84 -8.49
N GLU A 83 15.62 -13.54 -8.52
CA GLU A 83 16.65 -14.37 -7.89
C GLU A 83 16.50 -14.42 -6.36
N GLU A 84 16.20 -13.28 -5.73
CA GLU A 84 15.87 -13.22 -4.30
C GLU A 84 14.64 -14.07 -3.98
N MET A 85 13.61 -14.03 -4.82
CA MET A 85 12.38 -14.81 -4.62
C MET A 85 12.63 -16.32 -4.65
N ASN A 86 13.58 -16.79 -5.45
CA ASN A 86 13.96 -18.22 -5.50
C ASN A 86 14.54 -18.72 -4.17
N THR A 87 15.18 -17.85 -3.40
CA THR A 87 15.89 -18.20 -2.17
C THR A 87 15.17 -17.74 -0.90
N ARG A 88 14.23 -16.79 -1.02
CA ARG A 88 13.49 -16.22 0.11
C ARG A 88 12.46 -17.21 0.64
N ALA A 89 12.63 -17.60 1.91
CA ALA A 89 11.58 -18.29 2.65
C ALA A 89 10.34 -17.37 2.79
N LEU A 90 9.21 -17.80 2.23
CA LEU A 90 7.91 -17.16 2.43
C LEU A 90 7.40 -17.52 3.83
N ALA A 91 7.88 -16.81 4.84
CA ALA A 91 7.35 -16.93 6.19
C ALA A 91 6.12 -16.02 6.34
N TRP A 92 4.99 -16.62 6.69
CA TRP A 92 3.84 -15.87 7.21
C TRP A 92 4.22 -15.30 8.58
N ASP A 93 4.09 -13.99 8.76
CA ASP A 93 4.16 -13.35 10.07
C ASP A 93 2.72 -13.20 10.59
N PRO A 94 2.26 -14.08 11.50
CA PRO A 94 0.89 -14.02 11.98
C PRO A 94 0.68 -12.75 12.80
N ASP A 95 -0.45 -12.09 12.56
CA ASP A 95 -0.90 -11.01 13.43
C ASP A 95 -1.21 -11.55 14.85
N ASP A 96 -1.32 -10.62 15.80
CA ASP A 96 -1.51 -10.98 17.21
C ASP A 96 -2.79 -11.80 17.43
N TYR A 97 -3.83 -11.53 16.64
CA TYR A 97 -5.07 -12.30 16.66
C TYR A 97 -4.85 -13.77 16.24
N THR A 98 -4.10 -13.98 15.15
CA THR A 98 -3.78 -15.32 14.64
C THR A 98 -2.92 -16.10 15.64
N LYS A 99 -2.01 -15.42 16.35
CA LYS A 99 -1.22 -16.01 17.45
C LYS A 99 -2.11 -16.45 18.62
N GLU A 100 -3.00 -15.57 19.08
CA GLU A 100 -3.92 -15.88 20.19
C GLU A 100 -4.85 -17.06 19.89
N VAL A 101 -5.34 -17.18 18.65
CA VAL A 101 -6.20 -18.29 18.23
C VAL A 101 -5.41 -19.60 18.18
N ALA A 102 -4.19 -19.58 17.66
CA ALA A 102 -3.32 -20.75 17.61
C ALA A 102 -2.96 -21.26 19.02
N GLU A 103 -2.69 -20.35 19.96
CA GLU A 103 -2.43 -20.68 21.36
C GLU A 103 -3.65 -21.35 22.01
N LYS A 104 -4.86 -20.78 21.87
CA LYS A 104 -6.10 -21.35 22.41
C LYS A 104 -6.40 -22.75 21.85
N GLY A 105 -6.22 -22.95 20.55
CA GLY A 105 -6.36 -24.27 19.93
C GLY A 105 -5.34 -25.30 20.43
N SER A 106 -4.14 -24.86 20.82
CA SER A 106 -3.11 -25.71 21.43
C SER A 106 -3.51 -26.14 22.86
N TRP A 107 -4.09 -25.25 23.66
CA TRP A 107 -4.60 -25.57 25.01
C TRP A 107 -5.77 -26.55 24.97
N ASP A 108 -6.69 -26.40 24.01
CA ASP A 108 -7.87 -27.28 23.84
C ASP A 108 -7.52 -28.70 23.37
N ASN A 109 -6.38 -28.88 22.69
CA ASN A 109 -5.87 -30.21 22.31
C ASN A 109 -5.05 -30.86 23.41
N ALA A 110 -4.31 -30.08 24.22
CA ALA A 110 -3.56 -30.60 25.37
C ALA A 110 -4.49 -31.08 26.51
N GLY A 111 -5.65 -30.45 26.68
CA GLY A 111 -6.66 -30.84 27.68
C GLY A 111 -7.50 -32.08 27.34
N ARG A 112 -7.37 -32.64 26.12
CA ARG A 112 -8.12 -33.82 25.66
C ARG A 112 -7.35 -35.15 25.76
N GLN A 113 -6.13 -35.13 26.30
CA GLN A 113 -5.30 -36.34 26.46
C GLN A 113 -5.30 -36.94 27.87
N TYR A 114 -6.31 -36.65 28.70
CA TYR A 114 -6.52 -37.32 29.99
C TYR A 114 -7.99 -37.70 30.20
#